data_AF-A0A925SZN2-F1
#
_entry.id   AF-A0A925SZN2-F1
#
_cell.length_a   1.000
_cell.length_b   1.000
_cell.length_c   1.000
_cell.angle_alpha   90.00
_cell.angle_beta   90.00
_cell.angle_gamma   90.00
#
_symmetry.space_group_name_H-M   'P 1'
#
loop_
_entity.id
_entity.type
_entity.pdbx_description
1 polymer ?
#
loop_
_entity_poly.entity_id
_entity_poly.type
_entity_poly.pdbx_seq_one_letter_code
_entity_poly.pdbx_strand_id
1 'polypeptide(L)'
;ELGALVSPKRTAEQTDLAYFYSDATPVQWNRALRGIANRYPQRSGDTARLFALASLATADALITSWDSKRHYAFWRPVTAIQEGEADGNPATTGDPMWQSLINNPNYPDYTSGANSVTGAMTRTLQLYFGTDKVAFEVTSLAPLAMRKIRVYSRFSDAARDVVDARVYLGIHFRFADVAARTQGQRVADWTFNHFLLPVGDKW
;
A
#
# COMPACT_ATOMS: atom_id res chain seq x y z
N GLU A 1 13.73 -9.33 12.66
CA GLU A 1 12.92 -9.60 13.89
C GLU A 1 11.43 -9.30 13.74
N LEU A 2 11.00 -8.08 13.41
CA LEU A 2 9.56 -7.73 13.35
C LEU A 2 8.76 -8.44 12.25
N GLY A 3 9.41 -8.89 11.19
CA GLY A 3 8.76 -9.63 10.09
C GLY A 3 8.77 -11.16 10.25
N ALA A 4 9.42 -11.68 11.29
CA ALA A 4 9.63 -13.11 11.45
C ALA A 4 8.33 -13.87 11.73
N LEU A 5 8.22 -15.12 11.33
CA LEU A 5 7.06 -15.99 11.59
C LEU A 5 6.72 -16.01 13.09
N VAL A 6 7.73 -16.31 13.91
CA VAL A 6 7.68 -16.16 15.36
C VAL A 6 8.56 -14.97 15.73
N SER A 7 7.96 -13.94 16.34
CA SER A 7 8.67 -12.71 16.71
C SER A 7 8.43 -12.38 18.18
N PRO A 8 9.49 -12.29 19.00
CA PRO A 8 9.34 -11.85 20.39
C PRO A 8 9.13 -10.33 20.52
N LYS A 9 9.31 -9.57 19.43
CA LYS A 9 9.20 -8.10 19.42
C LYS A 9 7.93 -7.58 18.76
N ARG A 10 7.33 -8.33 17.84
CA ARG A 10 6.08 -7.92 17.17
C ARG A 10 4.90 -8.13 18.12
N THR A 11 4.14 -7.08 18.42
CA THR A 11 2.97 -7.18 19.31
C THR A 11 1.80 -7.90 18.63
N ALA A 12 0.78 -8.27 19.41
CA ALA A 12 -0.46 -8.85 18.89
C ALA A 12 -1.17 -7.86 17.95
N GLU A 13 -1.19 -6.57 18.28
CA GLU A 13 -1.81 -5.51 17.48
C GLU A 13 -1.06 -5.30 16.15
N GLN A 14 0.27 -5.36 16.17
CA GLN A 14 1.08 -5.28 14.94
C GLN A 14 0.85 -6.51 14.06
N THR A 15 0.70 -7.70 14.65
CA THR A 15 0.35 -8.93 13.93
C THR A 15 -1.05 -8.83 13.31
N ASP A 16 -2.04 -8.34 14.04
CA ASP A 16 -3.39 -8.11 13.49
C ASP A 16 -3.37 -7.06 12.37
N LEU A 17 -2.60 -5.98 12.52
CA LEU A 17 -2.42 -4.97 11.47
C LEU A 17 -1.77 -5.57 10.22
N ALA A 18 -0.78 -6.44 10.40
CA ALA A 18 -0.11 -7.16 9.32
C ALA A 18 -1.13 -8.00 8.52
N TYR A 19 -1.91 -8.83 9.21
CA TYR A 19 -2.95 -9.62 8.58
C TYR A 19 -4.08 -8.79 8.00
N PHE A 20 -4.44 -7.66 8.62
CA PHE A 20 -5.45 -6.75 8.08
C PHE A 20 -5.11 -6.27 6.67
N TYR A 21 -3.84 -5.96 6.42
CA TYR A 21 -3.33 -5.52 5.12
C TYR A 21 -2.70 -6.65 4.29
N SER A 22 -2.97 -7.92 4.59
CA SER A 22 -2.63 -9.05 3.70
C SER A 22 -3.71 -9.31 2.64
N ASP A 23 -4.85 -8.62 2.72
CA ASP A 23 -5.90 -8.64 1.71
C ASP A 23 -5.38 -8.11 0.35
N ALA A 24 -6.08 -8.46 -0.74
CA ALA A 24 -5.81 -7.96 -2.07
C ALA A 24 -5.96 -6.43 -2.11
N THR A 25 -4.83 -5.72 -2.12
CA THR A 25 -4.77 -4.27 -1.92
C THR A 25 -5.67 -3.47 -2.87
N PRO A 26 -5.71 -3.74 -4.20
CA PRO A 26 -6.64 -3.03 -5.09
C PRO A 26 -8.11 -3.23 -4.72
N VAL A 27 -8.50 -4.45 -4.34
CA VAL A 27 -9.88 -4.78 -3.94
C VAL A 27 -10.24 -4.10 -2.62
N GLN A 28 -9.30 -4.11 -1.66
CA GLN A 28 -9.46 -3.47 -0.36
C GLN A 28 -9.67 -1.96 -0.47
N TRP A 29 -8.84 -1.29 -1.27
CA TRP A 29 -8.98 0.14 -1.51
C TRP A 29 -10.24 0.47 -2.31
N ASN A 30 -10.67 -0.38 -3.25
CA ASN A 30 -11.95 -0.19 -3.94
C ASN A 30 -13.17 -0.31 -3.00
N ARG A 31 -13.12 -1.20 -2.01
CA ARG A 31 -14.15 -1.26 -0.96
C ARG A 31 -14.18 0.04 -0.14
N ALA A 32 -13.02 0.55 0.28
CA ALA A 32 -12.93 1.82 1.01
C ALA A 32 -13.43 3.00 0.15
N LEU A 33 -13.06 3.03 -1.13
CA LEU A 33 -13.51 4.05 -2.09
C LEU A 33 -15.03 4.06 -2.24
N ARG A 34 -15.69 2.90 -2.30
CA ARG A 34 -17.15 2.80 -2.29
C ARG A 34 -17.77 3.36 -1.01
N GLY A 35 -17.19 3.06 0.14
CA GLY A 35 -17.63 3.62 1.43
C GLY A 35 -17.53 5.15 1.46
N ILE A 36 -16.42 5.71 0.95
CA ILE A 36 -16.20 7.15 0.82
C ILE A 36 -17.21 7.77 -0.16
N ALA A 37 -17.39 7.17 -1.33
CA ALA A 37 -18.30 7.65 -2.37
C ALA A 37 -19.77 7.65 -1.93
N ASN A 38 -20.18 6.70 -1.07
CA ASN A 38 -21.52 6.68 -0.49
C ASN A 38 -21.75 7.80 0.54
N ARG A 39 -20.68 8.36 1.12
CA ARG A 39 -20.77 9.34 2.21
C ARG A 39 -20.57 10.77 1.77
N TYR A 40 -19.66 11.03 0.83
CA TYR A 40 -19.17 12.39 0.57
C TYR A 40 -19.69 13.03 -0.71
N PRO A 41 -19.35 12.56 -1.94
CA PRO A 41 -19.88 13.20 -3.14
C PRO A 41 -21.39 12.97 -3.24
N GLN A 42 -22.16 14.04 -3.41
CA GLN A 42 -23.63 13.98 -3.46
C GLN A 42 -24.15 13.78 -4.89
N ARG A 43 -23.37 14.19 -5.90
CA ARG A 43 -23.76 14.11 -7.31
C ARG A 43 -23.13 12.88 -7.97
N SER A 44 -23.91 12.19 -8.79
CA SER A 44 -23.44 11.02 -9.55
C SER A 44 -22.22 11.33 -10.42
N GLY A 45 -22.16 12.52 -11.04
CA GLY A 45 -21.01 12.97 -11.84
C GLY A 45 -19.73 13.14 -11.02
N ASP A 46 -19.84 13.66 -9.79
CA ASP A 46 -18.71 13.80 -8.86
C ASP A 46 -18.21 12.42 -8.41
N THR A 47 -19.13 11.51 -8.09
CA THR A 47 -18.82 10.12 -7.77
C THR A 47 -18.13 9.43 -8.94
N ALA A 48 -18.65 9.55 -10.17
CA ALA A 48 -18.05 8.97 -11.36
C ALA A 48 -16.62 9.50 -11.60
N ARG A 49 -16.41 10.82 -11.44
CA ARG A 49 -15.08 11.44 -11.55
C ARG A 49 -14.12 10.91 -10.49
N LEU A 50 -14.55 10.79 -9.24
CA LEU A 50 -13.74 10.25 -8.15
C LEU A 50 -13.28 8.81 -8.46
N PHE A 51 -14.19 7.94 -8.88
CA PHE A 51 -13.85 6.57 -9.27
C PHE A 51 -12.88 6.55 -10.44
N ALA A 52 -13.15 7.31 -11.49
CA ALA A 52 -12.31 7.32 -12.69
C ALA A 52 -10.88 7.80 -12.39
N LEU A 53 -10.72 8.88 -11.61
CA LEU A 53 -9.40 9.35 -11.18
C LEU A 53 -8.64 8.30 -10.35
N ALA A 54 -9.31 7.70 -9.37
CA ALA A 54 -8.70 6.71 -8.50
C ALA A 54 -8.31 5.43 -9.26
N SER A 55 -9.16 4.97 -10.18
CA SER A 55 -8.87 3.81 -11.02
C SER A 55 -7.70 4.07 -11.98
N LEU A 56 -7.67 5.23 -12.66
CA LEU A 56 -6.55 5.60 -13.54
C LEU A 56 -5.23 5.65 -12.77
N ALA A 57 -5.19 6.40 -11.65
CA ALA A 57 -3.98 6.54 -10.86
C ALA A 57 -3.49 5.22 -10.29
N THR A 58 -4.39 4.36 -9.80
CA THR A 58 -3.99 3.06 -9.23
C THR A 58 -3.56 2.05 -10.28
N ALA A 59 -4.13 2.08 -11.49
CA ALA A 59 -3.68 1.25 -12.61
C ALA A 59 -2.25 1.62 -13.04
N ASP A 60 -1.98 2.91 -13.26
CA ASP A 60 -0.65 3.38 -13.64
C ASP A 60 0.38 3.18 -12.52
N ALA A 61 -0.04 3.28 -11.25
CA ALA A 61 0.83 2.99 -10.12
C ALA A 61 1.23 1.51 -10.04
N LEU A 62 0.33 0.60 -10.44
CA LEU A 62 0.67 -0.82 -10.58
C LEU A 62 1.64 -1.04 -11.74
N ILE A 63 1.36 -0.47 -12.92
CA ILE A 63 2.23 -0.61 -14.11
C ILE A 63 3.65 -0.16 -13.78
N THR A 64 3.80 1.04 -13.21
CA THR A 64 5.11 1.62 -12.86
C THR A 64 5.81 0.85 -11.73
N SER A 65 5.07 0.27 -10.78
CA SER A 65 5.67 -0.57 -9.75
C SER A 65 6.18 -1.90 -10.32
N TRP A 66 5.44 -2.51 -11.26
CA TRP A 66 5.87 -3.75 -11.92
C TRP A 66 7.05 -3.54 -12.86
N ASP A 67 7.11 -2.39 -13.54
CA ASP A 67 8.28 -1.99 -14.32
C ASP A 67 9.54 -1.94 -13.43
N SER A 68 9.47 -1.23 -12.29
CA SER A 68 10.55 -1.22 -11.29
C SER A 68 10.91 -2.63 -10.79
N LYS A 69 9.91 -3.47 -10.47
CA LYS A 69 10.15 -4.85 -10.04
C LYS A 69 10.94 -5.66 -11.07
N ARG A 70 10.57 -5.53 -12.34
CA ARG A 70 11.27 -6.20 -13.44
C ARG A 70 12.68 -5.66 -13.62
N HIS A 71 12.85 -4.33 -13.53
CA HIS A 71 14.13 -3.68 -13.75
C HIS A 71 15.16 -4.01 -12.65
N TYR A 72 14.78 -3.84 -11.38
CA TYR A 72 15.70 -4.01 -10.27
C TYR A 72 15.84 -5.45 -9.78
N ALA A 73 14.82 -6.30 -10.03
CA ALA A 73 14.80 -7.71 -9.62
C ALA A 73 15.24 -7.96 -8.17
N PHE A 74 14.96 -7.00 -7.27
CA PHE A 74 15.48 -7.00 -5.91
C PHE A 74 14.92 -8.17 -5.11
N TRP A 75 15.80 -8.89 -4.40
CA TRP A 75 15.43 -10.04 -3.55
C TRP A 75 14.48 -9.66 -2.40
N ARG A 76 13.78 -10.66 -1.86
CA ARG A 76 12.86 -10.50 -0.72
C ARG A 76 13.61 -10.58 0.62
N PRO A 77 13.02 -10.04 1.72
CA PRO A 77 13.61 -10.16 3.04
C PRO A 77 13.97 -11.59 3.46
N VAL A 78 13.15 -12.59 3.10
CA VAL A 78 13.44 -14.00 3.41
C VAL A 78 14.77 -14.45 2.84
N THR A 79 15.00 -14.18 1.55
CA THR A 79 16.24 -14.56 0.87
C THR A 79 17.41 -13.76 1.42
N ALA A 80 17.25 -12.45 1.60
CA ALA A 80 18.32 -11.60 2.09
C ALA A 80 18.74 -11.92 3.54
N ILE A 81 17.80 -12.32 4.40
CA ILE A 81 18.12 -12.69 5.79
C ILE A 81 18.74 -14.08 5.85
N GLN A 82 18.25 -15.04 5.06
CA GLN A 82 18.83 -16.39 5.01
C GLN A 82 20.24 -16.36 4.42
N GLU A 83 20.43 -15.62 3.34
CA GLU A 83 21.69 -15.47 2.60
C GLU A 83 22.49 -14.25 3.05
N GLY A 84 22.33 -13.80 4.30
CA GLY A 84 22.94 -12.56 4.80
C GLY A 84 24.46 -12.50 4.66
N GLU A 85 25.14 -13.65 4.67
CA GLU A 85 26.59 -13.77 4.46
C GLU A 85 27.01 -13.52 2.99
N ALA A 86 26.08 -13.62 2.04
CA ALA A 86 26.35 -13.54 0.60
C ALA A 86 26.19 -12.12 0.02
N ASP A 87 25.87 -11.12 0.85
CA ASP A 87 25.62 -9.74 0.41
C ASP A 87 26.89 -8.86 0.37
N GLY A 88 28.03 -9.39 0.81
CA GLY A 88 29.31 -8.69 0.85
C GLY A 88 29.44 -7.67 1.99
N ASN A 89 28.51 -7.67 2.95
CA ASN A 89 28.55 -6.82 4.13
C ASN A 89 28.94 -7.65 5.37
N PRO A 90 30.09 -7.38 6.01
CA PRO A 90 30.51 -8.17 7.18
C PRO A 90 29.66 -7.92 8.44
N ALA A 91 28.75 -6.93 8.41
CA ALA A 91 27.83 -6.65 9.52
C ALA A 91 26.50 -7.40 9.41
N THR A 92 26.26 -8.16 8.34
CA THR A 92 25.06 -8.98 8.14
C THR A 92 25.40 -10.43 8.42
N THR A 93 24.72 -11.01 9.41
CA THR A 93 24.81 -12.44 9.70
C THR A 93 23.56 -13.12 9.18
N GLY A 94 23.74 -14.18 8.39
CA GLY A 94 22.63 -14.96 7.85
C GLY A 94 21.89 -15.75 8.95
N ASP A 95 20.57 -15.88 8.81
CA ASP A 95 19.75 -16.80 9.59
C ASP A 95 19.00 -17.74 8.64
N PRO A 96 19.57 -18.93 8.33
CA PRO A 96 18.99 -19.89 7.39
C PRO A 96 17.58 -20.38 7.77
N MET A 97 17.22 -20.29 9.05
CA MET A 97 15.92 -20.75 9.57
C MET A 97 14.88 -19.63 9.62
N TRP A 98 15.26 -18.39 9.28
CA TRP A 98 14.33 -17.27 9.28
C TRP A 98 13.20 -17.48 8.28
N GLN A 99 11.97 -17.21 8.70
CA GLN A 99 10.77 -17.26 7.86
C GLN A 99 9.95 -15.99 8.04
N SER A 100 9.31 -15.52 6.97
CA SER A 100 8.35 -14.41 7.00
C SER A 100 7.05 -14.83 7.72
N LEU A 101 6.28 -13.86 8.25
CA LEU A 101 4.97 -14.12 8.85
C LEU A 101 3.97 -14.75 7.88
N ILE A 102 4.05 -14.39 6.60
CA ILE A 102 3.29 -15.03 5.52
C ILE A 102 4.21 -15.43 4.38
N ASN A 103 3.75 -16.33 3.53
CA ASN A 103 4.47 -16.69 2.31
C ASN A 103 4.72 -15.45 1.45
N ASN A 104 5.95 -15.35 0.94
CA ASN A 104 6.33 -14.27 0.06
C ASN A 104 5.59 -14.39 -1.28
N PRO A 105 5.10 -13.28 -1.84
CA PRO A 105 4.63 -13.28 -3.21
C PRO A 105 5.76 -13.62 -4.19
N ASN A 106 5.42 -14.33 -5.26
CA ASN A 106 6.35 -14.83 -6.28
C ASN A 106 6.79 -13.76 -7.30
N TYR A 107 7.24 -12.61 -6.80
CA TYR A 107 7.80 -11.52 -7.61
C TYR A 107 8.77 -10.66 -6.77
N PRO A 108 9.69 -9.91 -7.41
CA PRO A 108 10.71 -9.11 -6.74
C PRO A 108 10.15 -8.14 -5.70
N ASP A 109 10.98 -7.76 -4.74
CA ASP A 109 10.62 -6.88 -3.63
C ASP A 109 10.36 -5.44 -4.08
N TYR A 110 11.35 -4.82 -4.71
CA TYR A 110 11.37 -3.39 -4.98
C TYR A 110 10.71 -3.03 -6.32
N THR A 111 9.74 -2.12 -6.38
CA THR A 111 9.07 -1.40 -5.29
C THR A 111 7.84 -2.18 -4.78
N SER A 112 7.36 -1.88 -3.57
CA SER A 112 6.17 -2.54 -3.00
C SER A 112 4.87 -2.20 -3.74
N GLY A 113 4.26 -3.18 -4.42
CA GLY A 113 3.02 -2.96 -5.17
C GLY A 113 1.84 -2.48 -4.30
N ALA A 114 1.74 -2.98 -3.07
CA ALA A 114 0.70 -2.57 -2.13
C ALA A 114 0.84 -1.08 -1.74
N ASN A 115 2.07 -0.61 -1.53
CA ASN A 115 2.33 0.79 -1.22
C ASN A 115 2.26 1.71 -2.43
N SER A 116 2.52 1.20 -3.65
CA SER A 116 2.25 1.95 -4.88
C SER A 116 0.76 2.25 -5.04
N VAL A 117 -0.10 1.22 -4.93
CA VAL A 117 -1.57 1.38 -4.98
C VAL A 117 -2.07 2.27 -3.85
N THR A 118 -1.60 2.02 -2.63
CA THR A 118 -2.00 2.82 -1.46
C THR A 118 -1.61 4.29 -1.62
N GLY A 119 -0.39 4.56 -2.09
CA GLY A 119 0.10 5.91 -2.36
C GLY A 119 -0.76 6.63 -3.40
N ALA A 120 -1.05 5.96 -4.51
CA ALA A 120 -1.89 6.52 -5.57
C ALA A 120 -3.34 6.77 -5.11
N MET A 121 -3.95 5.80 -4.43
CA MET A 121 -5.33 5.92 -3.93
C MET A 121 -5.45 7.05 -2.91
N THR A 122 -4.61 7.05 -1.87
CA THR A 122 -4.68 8.05 -0.80
C THR A 122 -4.35 9.45 -1.31
N ARG A 123 -3.39 9.58 -2.24
CA ARG A 123 -3.07 10.87 -2.85
C ARG A 123 -4.19 11.39 -3.75
N THR A 124 -4.81 10.52 -4.55
CA THR A 124 -5.98 10.89 -5.36
C THR A 124 -7.11 11.41 -4.48
N LEU A 125 -7.39 10.74 -3.36
CA LEU A 125 -8.40 11.17 -2.40
C LEU A 125 -8.05 12.52 -1.75
N GLN A 126 -6.79 12.72 -1.36
CA GLN A 126 -6.31 14.00 -0.83
C GLN A 126 -6.51 15.15 -1.83
N LEU A 127 -6.15 14.94 -3.10
CA LEU A 127 -6.31 15.92 -4.16
C LEU A 127 -7.78 16.21 -4.44
N TYR A 128 -8.61 15.16 -4.51
CA TYR A 128 -10.04 15.28 -4.78
C TYR A 128 -10.78 16.06 -3.70
N PHE A 129 -10.52 15.79 -2.42
CA PHE A 129 -11.16 16.49 -1.31
C PHE A 129 -10.45 17.79 -0.92
N GLY A 130 -9.29 18.09 -1.49
CA GLY A 130 -8.45 19.24 -1.10
C GLY A 130 -7.93 19.15 0.33
N THR A 131 -7.99 17.98 0.97
CA THR A 131 -7.58 17.78 2.36
C THR A 131 -7.17 16.34 2.62
N ASP A 132 -6.28 16.15 3.58
CA ASP A 132 -5.92 14.84 4.12
C ASP A 132 -6.89 14.36 5.21
N LYS A 133 -7.70 15.27 5.80
CA LYS A 133 -8.56 14.99 6.95
C LYS A 133 -9.97 14.62 6.54
N VAL A 134 -10.16 13.38 6.11
CA VAL A 134 -11.48 12.81 5.82
C VAL A 134 -11.64 11.53 6.64
N ALA A 135 -12.79 11.38 7.30
CA ALA A 135 -13.09 10.17 8.04
C ALA A 135 -13.55 9.05 7.10
N PHE A 136 -12.94 7.88 7.19
CA PHE A 136 -13.31 6.75 6.34
C PHE A 136 -12.99 5.42 7.01
N GLU A 137 -13.53 4.36 6.42
CA GLU A 137 -13.31 3.00 6.86
C GLU A 137 -12.56 2.22 5.80
N VAL A 138 -11.62 1.40 6.27
CA VAL A 138 -11.05 0.32 5.49
C VAL A 138 -11.58 -0.97 6.07
N THR A 139 -12.15 -1.82 5.22
CA THR A 139 -12.54 -3.19 5.61
C THR A 139 -11.44 -4.16 5.17
N SER A 140 -11.26 -5.30 5.81
CA SER A 140 -10.39 -6.39 5.36
C SER A 140 -11.18 -7.69 5.34
N LEU A 141 -11.00 -8.48 4.29
CA LEU A 141 -11.52 -9.84 4.19
C LEU A 141 -10.41 -10.88 4.37
N ALA A 142 -9.19 -10.46 4.71
CA ALA A 142 -8.09 -11.37 5.01
C ALA A 142 -8.51 -12.32 6.15
N PRO A 143 -8.35 -13.65 5.98
CA PRO A 143 -8.93 -14.62 6.92
C PRO A 143 -8.34 -14.47 8.33
N LEU A 144 -7.03 -14.24 8.43
CA LEU A 144 -6.29 -14.18 9.70
C LEU A 144 -6.40 -12.83 10.44
N ALA A 145 -6.96 -11.79 9.82
CA ALA A 145 -7.19 -10.53 10.51
C ALA A 145 -8.31 -10.69 11.55
N MET A 146 -8.06 -10.40 12.82
CA MET A 146 -9.09 -10.43 13.86
C MET A 146 -10.01 -9.21 13.70
N ARG A 147 -9.42 -8.02 13.57
CA ARG A 147 -10.19 -6.81 13.29
C ARG A 147 -10.50 -6.74 11.80
N LYS A 148 -11.78 -6.75 11.41
CA LYS A 148 -12.17 -6.65 9.98
C LYS A 148 -12.41 -5.22 9.50
N ILE A 149 -12.55 -4.25 10.38
CA ILE A 149 -12.79 -2.84 10.03
C ILE A 149 -11.84 -1.94 10.83
N ARG A 150 -11.14 -1.06 10.13
CA ARG A 150 -10.33 0.01 10.70
C ARG A 150 -10.88 1.36 10.25
N VAL A 151 -11.04 2.27 11.20
CA VAL A 151 -11.54 3.63 10.97
C VAL A 151 -10.34 4.57 11.04
N TYR A 152 -10.26 5.48 10.07
CA TYR A 152 -9.22 6.50 10.01
C TYR A 152 -9.86 7.89 9.89
N SER A 153 -9.19 8.90 10.44
CA SER A 153 -9.58 10.32 10.29
C SER A 153 -8.76 11.03 9.21
N ARG A 154 -7.72 10.37 8.68
CA ARG A 154 -6.80 10.89 7.68
C ARG A 154 -6.33 9.82 6.73
N PHE A 155 -6.19 10.17 5.45
CA PHE A 155 -5.68 9.24 4.44
C PHE A 155 -4.22 8.85 4.71
N SER A 156 -3.41 9.80 5.18
CA SER A 156 -1.99 9.55 5.50
C SER A 156 -1.78 8.51 6.61
N ASP A 157 -2.73 8.37 7.53
CA ASP A 157 -2.60 7.42 8.64
C ASP A 157 -2.80 5.98 8.13
N ALA A 158 -3.82 5.74 7.31
CA ALA A 158 -3.96 4.45 6.64
C ALA A 158 -2.76 4.13 5.73
N ALA A 159 -2.20 5.13 5.03
CA ALA A 159 -1.01 4.93 4.22
C ALA A 159 0.22 4.57 5.06
N ARG A 160 0.38 5.12 6.28
CA ARG A 160 1.47 4.75 7.20
C ARG A 160 1.32 3.31 7.66
N ASP A 161 0.11 2.93 8.06
CA ASP A 161 -0.24 1.58 8.52
C ASP A 161 0.06 0.52 7.45
N VAL A 162 -0.19 0.78 6.17
CA VAL A 162 0.15 -0.16 5.10
C VAL A 162 1.65 -0.40 5.02
N VAL A 163 2.48 0.66 5.06
CA VAL A 163 3.94 0.51 5.07
C VAL A 163 4.33 -0.41 6.23
N ASP A 164 3.88 -0.10 7.46
CA ASP A 164 4.17 -0.88 8.68
C ASP A 164 3.74 -2.34 8.56
N ALA A 165 2.53 -2.57 8.08
CA ALA A 165 2.00 -3.91 7.87
C ALA A 165 2.89 -4.76 6.95
N ARG A 166 3.46 -4.20 5.86
CA ARG A 166 4.30 -5.00 4.94
C ARG A 166 5.62 -5.44 5.59
N VAL A 167 6.16 -4.64 6.51
CA VAL A 167 7.33 -5.00 7.32
C VAL A 167 6.95 -6.04 8.37
N TYR A 168 5.81 -5.89 9.05
CA TYR A 168 5.32 -6.87 10.02
C TYR A 168 4.99 -8.22 9.38
N LEU A 169 4.52 -8.23 8.13
CA LEU A 169 4.33 -9.44 7.32
C LEU A 169 5.67 -10.11 6.95
N GLY A 170 6.79 -9.39 7.07
CA GLY A 170 8.12 -9.90 6.72
C GLY A 170 8.35 -10.08 5.23
N ILE A 171 7.57 -9.41 4.38
CA ILE A 171 7.61 -9.60 2.93
C ILE A 171 8.22 -8.42 2.19
N HIS A 172 8.42 -7.28 2.84
CA HIS A 172 9.05 -6.11 2.24
C HIS A 172 10.11 -5.48 3.12
N PHE A 173 11.14 -4.93 2.46
CA PHE A 173 12.00 -3.95 3.09
C PHE A 173 11.27 -2.62 3.23
N ARG A 174 11.52 -1.93 4.35
CA ARG A 174 10.97 -0.59 4.62
C ARG A 174 11.23 0.39 3.47
N PHE A 175 12.43 0.41 2.91
CA PHE A 175 12.78 1.34 1.83
C PHE A 175 11.97 1.07 0.56
N ALA A 176 11.67 -0.20 0.27
CA ALA A 176 10.86 -0.57 -0.89
C ALA A 176 9.41 -0.12 -0.74
N ASP A 177 8.87 -0.16 0.48
CA ASP A 177 7.54 0.37 0.80
C ASP A 177 7.49 1.90 0.71
N VAL A 178 8.45 2.59 1.31
CA VAL A 178 8.49 4.07 1.31
C VAL A 178 8.68 4.61 -0.11
N ALA A 179 9.60 4.03 -0.89
CA ALA A 179 9.81 4.41 -2.29
C ALA A 179 8.55 4.17 -3.13
N ALA A 180 7.88 3.03 -2.96
CA ALA A 180 6.63 2.75 -3.68
C ALA A 180 5.52 3.74 -3.35
N ARG A 181 5.39 4.11 -2.07
CA ARG A 181 4.40 5.11 -1.64
C ARG A 181 4.63 6.44 -2.33
N THR A 182 5.88 6.91 -2.38
CA THR A 182 6.25 8.12 -3.12
C THR A 182 6.03 7.99 -4.63
N GLN A 183 6.34 6.83 -5.22
CA GLN A 183 6.07 6.54 -6.63
C GLN A 183 4.57 6.66 -6.94
N GLY A 184 3.71 5.99 -6.17
CA GLY A 184 2.25 6.06 -6.34
C GLY A 184 1.68 7.46 -6.14
N GLN A 185 2.20 8.23 -5.18
CA GLN A 185 1.82 9.63 -4.98
C GLN A 185 2.11 10.48 -6.22
N ARG A 186 3.30 10.33 -6.82
CA ARG A 186 3.68 11.06 -8.04
C ARG A 186 2.80 10.69 -9.23
N VAL A 187 2.44 9.40 -9.36
CA VAL A 187 1.49 8.96 -10.39
C VAL A 187 0.13 9.64 -10.20
N ALA A 188 -0.41 9.66 -8.98
CA ALA A 188 -1.67 10.33 -8.70
C ALA A 188 -1.63 11.84 -8.95
N ASP A 189 -0.55 12.52 -8.55
CA ASP A 189 -0.34 13.94 -8.88
C ASP A 189 -0.34 14.16 -10.39
N TRP A 190 0.33 13.30 -11.15
CA TRP A 190 0.35 13.41 -12.61
C TRP A 190 -1.04 13.17 -13.20
N THR A 191 -1.70 12.06 -12.85
CA THR A 191 -3.05 11.73 -13.33
C THR A 191 -4.05 12.84 -13.06
N PHE A 192 -4.10 13.37 -11.83
CA PHE A 192 -5.08 14.38 -11.41
C PHE A 192 -4.90 15.72 -12.14
N ASN A 193 -3.66 16.07 -12.49
CA ASN A 193 -3.36 17.33 -13.18
C ASN A 193 -3.49 17.25 -14.71
N HIS A 194 -3.65 16.06 -15.29
CA HIS A 194 -3.70 15.87 -16.74
C HIS A 194 -5.03 15.29 -17.26
N PHE A 195 -5.79 14.58 -16.42
CA PHE A 195 -7.03 13.94 -16.84
C PHE A 195 -8.23 14.38 -16.01
N LEU A 196 -9.41 14.33 -16.64
CA LEU A 196 -10.70 14.59 -15.99
C LEU A 196 -10.71 15.95 -15.27
N LEU A 197 -10.10 16.95 -15.90
CA LEU A 197 -10.03 18.30 -15.37
C LEU A 197 -11.44 18.91 -15.26
N PRO A 198 -11.69 19.80 -14.29
CA PRO A 198 -12.91 20.58 -14.28
C PRO A 198 -13.09 21.28 -15.62
N VAL A 199 -14.29 21.21 -16.18
CA VAL A 199 -14.67 22.16 -17.23
C VAL A 199 -14.68 23.51 -16.52
N GLY A 200 -13.76 24.42 -16.87
CA GLY A 200 -13.75 25.76 -16.27
C GLY A 200 -15.10 26.46 -16.43
N ASP A 201 -15.32 27.57 -15.71
CA ASP A 201 -16.55 28.38 -15.72
C ASP A 201 -16.82 29.04 -17.09
N LYS A 202 -17.00 28.22 -18.13
CA LYS A 202 -17.33 28.61 -19.50
C LYS A 202 -18.62 27.94 -19.89
N TRP A 203 -19.70 28.25 -19.16
CA TRP A 203 -21.09 28.18 -19.63
C TRP A 203 -21.89 29.28 -18.94
#